data_AF-A0A3D2S359-F1
#
_entry.id   AF-A0A3D2S359-F1
#
_cell.length_a   1.000
_cell.length_b   1.000
_cell.length_c   1.000
_cell.angle_alpha   90.00
_cell.angle_beta   90.00
_cell.angle_gamma   90.00
#
_symmetry.space_group_name_H-M   'P 1'
#
loop_
_entity.id
_entity.type
_entity.pdbx_description
1 polymer ?
#
loop_
_entity_poly.entity_id
_entity_poly.type
_entity_poly.pdbx_seq_one_letter_code
_entity_poly.pdbx_strand_id
1 'polypeptide(L)'
;EQIMEDGFVRATAYKAALARKDTLVRRDLELDALVEIMEAKRFITCHSYVQSEINMLMKLAERHGFTVNTFTHILEGYKVADKMAQHGAGASTFSDWWAYKYEVIEAIPFNAALLTQMGVVTAINSDDAEMARRLNQEAAKAVKYGNLSEEEAWKLVTINPARLLHIDDRVGSIKKGKDADLVLWSDRPLSIYARAEMTFVDGMLLYDLEADQQLQREIAEEKARLTAAIIEAKKKGAKVAPVVIREEPEYECETVFDFVGE
;
A
#
# COMPACT_ATOMS: atom_id res chain seq x y z
N GLU A 1 -14.72 12.11 -15.78
CA GLU A 1 -15.82 11.22 -16.21
C GLU A 1 -15.82 10.98 -17.71
N GLN A 2 -16.10 11.96 -18.58
CA GLN A 2 -16.33 11.72 -20.01
C GLN A 2 -15.19 10.99 -20.75
N ILE A 3 -13.93 11.24 -20.37
CA ILE A 3 -12.77 10.55 -20.95
C ILE A 3 -12.77 9.05 -20.59
N MET A 4 -13.08 8.73 -19.34
CA MET A 4 -13.20 7.33 -18.89
C MET A 4 -14.39 6.65 -19.56
N GLU A 5 -15.51 7.36 -19.68
CA GLU A 5 -16.72 6.87 -20.36
C GLU A 5 -16.42 6.51 -21.84
N ASP A 6 -15.75 7.41 -22.58
CA ASP A 6 -15.32 7.15 -23.95
C ASP A 6 -14.41 5.91 -24.05
N GLY A 7 -13.46 5.77 -23.13
CA GLY A 7 -12.58 4.61 -23.04
C GLY A 7 -13.36 3.29 -22.93
N PHE A 8 -14.30 3.19 -21.99
CA PHE A 8 -15.07 1.95 -21.79
C PHE A 8 -16.10 1.69 -22.91
N VAL A 9 -16.66 2.74 -23.52
CA VAL A 9 -17.49 2.60 -24.73
C VAL A 9 -16.67 2.03 -25.90
N ARG A 10 -15.46 2.56 -26.12
CA ARG A 10 -14.52 2.04 -27.12
C ARG A 10 -14.11 0.61 -26.84
N ALA A 11 -13.83 0.28 -25.57
CA ALA A 11 -13.49 -1.08 -25.15
C ALA A 11 -14.63 -2.08 -25.41
N THR A 12 -15.88 -1.67 -25.15
CA THR A 12 -17.07 -2.47 -25.46
C THR A 12 -17.21 -2.74 -26.95
N ALA A 13 -17.05 -1.70 -27.79
CA ALA A 13 -17.10 -1.84 -29.25
C ALA A 13 -15.97 -2.74 -29.77
N TYR A 14 -14.75 -2.56 -29.23
CA TYR A 14 -13.58 -3.36 -29.55
C TYR A 14 -13.78 -4.84 -29.21
N LYS A 15 -14.26 -5.15 -28.00
CA LYS A 15 -14.64 -6.50 -27.57
C LYS A 15 -15.66 -7.14 -28.52
N ALA A 16 -16.69 -6.40 -28.91
CA ALA A 16 -17.72 -6.89 -29.83
C ALA A 16 -17.15 -7.16 -31.24
N ALA A 17 -16.21 -6.35 -31.70
CA ALA A 17 -15.56 -6.51 -33.01
C ALA A 17 -14.63 -7.73 -33.03
N LEU A 18 -13.84 -7.95 -31.96
CA LEU A 18 -13.03 -9.16 -31.78
C LEU A 18 -13.89 -10.43 -31.79
N ALA A 19 -15.04 -10.42 -31.10
CA ALA A 19 -15.95 -11.57 -31.05
C ALA A 19 -16.55 -11.94 -32.42
N ARG A 20 -16.70 -10.96 -33.32
CA ARG A 20 -17.19 -11.19 -34.70
C ARG A 20 -16.11 -11.72 -35.64
N LYS A 21 -14.87 -11.91 -35.17
CA LYS A 21 -13.69 -12.28 -35.98
C LYS A 21 -13.48 -11.31 -37.15
N ASP A 22 -13.75 -10.03 -36.93
CA ASP A 22 -13.50 -9.01 -37.93
C ASP A 22 -11.98 -8.91 -38.16
N THR A 23 -11.51 -9.33 -39.33
CA THR A 23 -10.10 -9.38 -39.70
C THR A 23 -9.42 -8.01 -39.77
N LEU A 24 -10.20 -6.93 -39.69
CA LEU A 24 -9.70 -5.55 -39.71
C LEU A 24 -9.39 -5.00 -38.31
N VAL A 25 -9.83 -5.68 -37.23
CA VAL A 25 -9.61 -5.22 -35.86
C VAL A 25 -8.17 -5.55 -35.47
N ARG A 26 -7.33 -4.51 -35.38
CA ARG A 26 -5.98 -4.63 -34.82
C ARG A 26 -6.05 -4.66 -33.30
N ARG A 27 -5.14 -5.43 -32.71
CA ARG A 27 -4.97 -5.46 -31.25
C ARG A 27 -4.59 -4.07 -30.73
N ASP A 28 -5.26 -3.63 -29.67
CA ASP A 28 -5.01 -2.37 -28.98
C ASP A 28 -4.81 -2.68 -27.48
N LEU A 29 -3.63 -2.35 -26.95
CA LEU A 29 -3.24 -2.72 -25.58
C LEU A 29 -4.03 -1.95 -24.51
N GLU A 30 -4.43 -0.71 -24.80
CA GLU A 30 -5.23 0.09 -23.88
C GLU A 30 -6.64 -0.49 -23.79
N LEU A 31 -7.24 -0.80 -24.94
CA LEU A 31 -8.57 -1.41 -24.99
C LEU A 31 -8.57 -2.85 -24.45
N ASP A 32 -7.51 -3.64 -24.69
CA ASP A 32 -7.33 -4.95 -24.07
C ASP A 32 -7.39 -4.82 -22.53
N ALA A 33 -6.66 -3.86 -21.95
CA ALA A 33 -6.66 -3.65 -20.50
C ALA A 33 -8.04 -3.25 -19.96
N LEU A 34 -8.77 -2.36 -20.65
CA LEU A 34 -10.14 -2.00 -20.27
C LEU A 34 -11.10 -3.19 -20.38
N VAL A 35 -10.95 -4.03 -21.41
CA VAL A 35 -11.73 -5.27 -21.55
C VAL A 35 -11.40 -6.25 -20.42
N GLU A 36 -10.13 -6.41 -20.05
CA GLU A 36 -9.72 -7.24 -18.91
C GLU A 36 -10.34 -6.77 -17.59
N ILE A 37 -10.47 -5.45 -17.39
CA ILE A 37 -11.16 -4.88 -16.22
C ILE A 37 -12.65 -5.25 -16.24
N MET A 38 -13.32 -5.06 -17.37
CA MET A 38 -14.73 -5.43 -17.55
C MET A 38 -14.99 -6.93 -17.38
N GLU A 39 -13.98 -7.78 -17.61
CA GLU A 39 -14.06 -9.22 -17.45
C GLU A 39 -13.52 -9.74 -16.11
N ALA A 40 -13.19 -8.85 -15.18
CA ALA A 40 -12.60 -9.19 -13.89
C ALA A 40 -11.31 -10.04 -13.99
N LYS A 41 -10.55 -9.86 -15.07
CA LYS A 41 -9.21 -10.43 -15.27
C LYS A 41 -8.12 -9.49 -14.75
N ARG A 42 -8.43 -8.21 -14.65
CA ARG A 42 -7.56 -7.16 -14.11
C ARG A 42 -8.34 -6.33 -13.09
N PHE A 43 -7.82 -6.26 -11.87
CA PHE A 43 -8.43 -5.48 -10.80
C PHE A 43 -7.81 -4.09 -10.73
N ILE A 44 -8.64 -3.06 -10.55
CA ILE A 44 -8.17 -1.67 -10.47
C ILE A 44 -8.19 -1.13 -9.05
N THR A 45 -7.13 -0.41 -8.71
CA THR A 45 -7.06 0.41 -7.50
C THR A 45 -7.06 1.86 -7.94
N CYS A 46 -7.92 2.68 -7.34
CA CYS A 46 -8.15 4.05 -7.80
C CYS A 46 -7.90 5.05 -6.66
N HIS A 47 -6.94 5.96 -6.91
CA HIS A 47 -6.70 7.11 -6.05
C HIS A 47 -7.94 8.00 -5.99
N SER A 48 -8.43 8.30 -4.79
CA SER A 48 -9.55 9.23 -4.57
C SER A 48 -9.48 9.82 -3.17
N TYR A 49 -9.91 11.06 -2.98
CA TYR A 49 -10.06 11.63 -1.64
C TYR A 49 -11.53 11.92 -1.31
N VAL A 50 -12.26 12.52 -2.24
CA VAL A 50 -13.58 13.11 -1.99
C VAL A 50 -14.73 12.24 -2.47
N GLN A 51 -15.87 12.37 -1.80
CA GLN A 51 -17.08 11.57 -2.07
C GLN A 51 -17.59 11.67 -3.51
N SER A 52 -17.37 12.81 -4.18
CA SER A 52 -17.82 13.03 -5.56
C SER A 52 -17.06 12.16 -6.56
N GLU A 53 -15.74 12.00 -6.37
CA GLU A 53 -14.89 11.14 -7.20
C GLU A 53 -15.25 9.67 -7.01
N ILE A 54 -15.39 9.25 -5.75
CA ILE A 54 -15.76 7.88 -5.38
C ILE A 54 -17.10 7.51 -6.01
N ASN A 55 -18.12 8.37 -5.82
CA ASN A 55 -19.46 8.14 -6.34
C ASN A 55 -19.51 8.16 -7.88
N MET A 56 -18.75 9.05 -8.52
CA MET A 56 -18.67 9.11 -9.99
C MET A 56 -18.08 7.81 -10.54
N LEU A 57 -16.97 7.33 -9.98
CA LEU A 57 -16.31 6.14 -10.49
C LEU A 57 -17.11 4.86 -10.24
N MET A 58 -17.77 4.72 -9.08
CA MET A 58 -18.67 3.59 -8.83
C MET A 58 -19.81 3.55 -9.86
N LYS A 59 -20.47 4.69 -10.12
CA LYS A 59 -21.53 4.76 -11.14
C LYS A 59 -21.05 4.45 -12.55
N LEU A 60 -19.86 4.92 -12.91
CA LEU A 60 -19.25 4.59 -14.21
C LEU A 60 -18.98 3.08 -14.30
N ALA A 61 -18.45 2.49 -13.24
CA ALA A 61 -18.20 1.05 -13.16
C ALA A 61 -19.49 0.23 -13.29
N GLU A 62 -20.56 0.64 -12.60
CA GLU A 62 -21.90 0.05 -12.72
C GLU A 62 -22.46 0.13 -14.15
N ARG A 63 -22.31 1.27 -14.85
CA ARG A 63 -22.75 1.42 -16.26
C ARG A 63 -22.06 0.44 -17.20
N HIS A 64 -20.78 0.15 -16.96
CA HIS A 64 -19.96 -0.73 -17.80
C HIS A 64 -19.81 -2.15 -17.25
N GLY A 65 -20.54 -2.47 -16.18
CA GLY A 65 -20.66 -3.84 -15.66
C GLY A 65 -19.41 -4.38 -14.96
N PHE A 66 -18.63 -3.51 -14.30
CA PHE A 66 -17.48 -3.93 -13.48
C PHE A 66 -17.53 -3.37 -12.06
N THR A 67 -16.76 -3.98 -11.16
CA THR A 67 -16.60 -3.51 -9.78
C THR A 67 -15.24 -2.86 -9.60
N VAL A 68 -15.19 -1.70 -8.95
CA VAL A 68 -13.93 -1.07 -8.55
C VAL A 68 -13.37 -1.88 -7.38
N ASN A 69 -12.17 -2.44 -7.51
CA ASN A 69 -11.63 -3.32 -6.48
C ASN A 69 -11.28 -2.56 -5.21
N THR A 70 -10.59 -1.43 -5.31
CA THR A 70 -10.18 -0.65 -4.13
C THR A 70 -10.09 0.83 -4.46
N PHE A 71 -10.56 1.67 -3.54
CA PHE A 71 -10.24 3.09 -3.52
C PHE A 71 -9.09 3.36 -2.54
N THR A 72 -8.04 4.06 -2.97
CA THR A 72 -6.91 4.46 -2.12
C THR A 72 -7.07 5.89 -1.60
N HIS A 73 -6.50 6.13 -0.42
CA HIS A 73 -6.63 7.29 0.45
C HIS A 73 -8.05 7.48 1.01
N ILE A 74 -9.03 7.65 0.13
CA ILE A 74 -10.47 7.57 0.37
C ILE A 74 -10.94 8.26 1.65
N LEU A 75 -10.42 9.47 1.90
CA LEU A 75 -10.61 10.16 3.17
C LEU A 75 -12.05 10.60 3.45
N GLU A 76 -12.88 10.73 2.41
CA GLU A 76 -14.33 10.92 2.54
C GLU A 76 -15.15 9.65 2.32
N GLY A 77 -14.53 8.47 2.35
CA GLY A 77 -15.21 7.18 2.17
C GLY A 77 -16.37 6.97 3.15
N TYR A 78 -16.23 7.44 4.38
CA TYR A 78 -17.28 7.41 5.40
C TYR A 78 -18.61 8.05 4.97
N LYS A 79 -18.59 9.01 4.04
CA LYS A 79 -19.79 9.68 3.52
C LYS A 79 -20.56 8.82 2.50
N VAL A 80 -19.90 7.78 1.95
CA VAL A 80 -20.42 6.91 0.89
C VAL A 80 -20.24 5.42 1.20
N ALA A 81 -19.98 5.07 2.46
CA ALA A 81 -19.69 3.71 2.91
C ALA A 81 -20.83 2.72 2.59
N ASP A 82 -22.07 3.18 2.66
CA ASP A 82 -23.27 2.43 2.27
C ASP A 82 -23.23 2.01 0.80
N LYS A 83 -22.86 2.95 -0.09
CA LYS A 83 -22.77 2.72 -1.53
C LYS A 83 -21.57 1.85 -1.88
N MET A 84 -20.44 2.06 -1.19
CA MET A 84 -19.27 1.21 -1.37
C MET A 84 -19.55 -0.25 -1.02
N ALA A 85 -20.23 -0.49 0.10
CA ALA A 85 -20.61 -1.84 0.50
C ALA A 85 -21.55 -2.50 -0.52
N GLN A 86 -22.49 -1.74 -1.10
CA GLN A 86 -23.38 -2.21 -2.17
C GLN A 86 -22.63 -2.49 -3.49
N HIS A 87 -21.70 -1.62 -3.86
CA HIS A 87 -20.87 -1.78 -5.07
C HIS A 87 -19.88 -2.94 -4.95
N GLY A 88 -19.46 -3.27 -3.73
CA GLY A 88 -18.45 -4.29 -3.45
C GLY A 88 -17.01 -3.77 -3.53
N ALA A 89 -16.81 -2.44 -3.46
CA ALA A 89 -15.46 -1.86 -3.43
C ALA A 89 -14.83 -1.98 -2.05
N GLY A 90 -13.52 -2.24 -2.02
CA GLY A 90 -12.69 -2.10 -0.84
C GLY A 90 -12.17 -0.69 -0.62
N ALA A 91 -11.60 -0.45 0.56
CA ALA A 91 -11.03 0.82 0.96
C ALA A 91 -9.60 0.64 1.49
N SER A 92 -8.68 1.49 1.07
CA SER A 92 -7.33 1.59 1.63
C SER A 92 -7.08 3.05 2.02
N THR A 93 -7.10 3.35 3.31
CA THR A 93 -7.16 4.73 3.83
C THR A 93 -6.03 5.05 4.80
N PHE A 94 -5.88 6.33 5.13
CA PHE A 94 -5.00 6.77 6.20
C PHE A 94 -5.73 6.78 7.55
N SER A 95 -4.98 6.61 8.63
CA SER A 95 -5.57 6.67 9.97
C SER A 95 -5.76 8.12 10.44
N ASP A 96 -4.76 8.99 10.21
CA ASP A 96 -4.77 10.39 10.66
C ASP A 96 -3.99 11.40 9.80
N TRP A 97 -3.63 11.05 8.57
CA TRP A 97 -2.90 11.96 7.67
C TRP A 97 -3.86 12.73 6.75
N TRP A 98 -4.11 14.01 7.06
CA TRP A 98 -5.00 14.89 6.27
C TRP A 98 -4.74 16.40 6.51
N ALA A 99 -5.61 17.27 5.98
CA ALA A 99 -5.57 18.74 6.09
C ALA A 99 -4.34 19.45 5.48
N TYR A 100 -3.56 18.77 4.64
CA TYR A 100 -2.45 19.38 3.89
C TYR A 100 -2.84 19.86 2.48
N LYS A 101 -4.03 19.49 1.98
CA LYS A 101 -4.65 19.95 0.72
C LYS A 101 -6.14 20.20 0.93
N TYR A 102 -6.77 20.91 0.00
CA TYR A 102 -8.21 21.22 0.09
C TYR A 102 -9.10 19.97 0.03
N GLU A 103 -8.76 19.01 -0.83
CA GLU A 103 -9.50 17.75 -1.02
C GLU A 103 -9.49 16.82 0.21
N VAL A 104 -8.64 17.10 1.21
CA VAL A 104 -8.48 16.28 2.42
C VAL A 104 -8.89 17.02 3.70
N ILE A 105 -9.57 18.17 3.58
CA ILE A 105 -9.88 19.01 4.75
C ILE A 105 -10.99 18.43 5.63
N GLU A 106 -11.91 17.64 5.06
CA GLU A 106 -13.05 17.04 5.78
C GLU A 106 -12.76 15.61 6.26
N ALA A 107 -11.52 15.14 6.14
CA ALA A 107 -11.12 13.84 6.64
C ALA A 107 -11.27 13.74 8.17
N ILE A 108 -11.61 12.54 8.65
CA ILE A 108 -11.81 12.26 10.08
C ILE A 108 -11.11 10.95 10.47
N PRO A 109 -10.65 10.80 11.73
CA PRO A 109 -9.96 9.58 12.17
C PRO A 109 -10.90 8.35 12.27
N PHE A 110 -12.20 8.58 12.15
CA PHE A 110 -13.23 7.54 12.20
C PHE A 110 -13.44 6.84 10.85
N ASN A 111 -12.83 7.32 9.76
CA ASN A 111 -13.12 6.86 8.40
C ASN A 111 -13.00 5.33 8.26
N ALA A 112 -11.86 4.77 8.66
CA ALA A 112 -11.61 3.34 8.58
C ALA A 112 -12.62 2.51 9.39
N ALA A 113 -13.01 2.99 10.57
CA ALA A 113 -13.95 2.29 11.44
C ALA A 113 -15.38 2.33 10.89
N LEU A 114 -15.83 3.48 10.38
CA LEU A 114 -17.15 3.62 9.78
C LEU A 114 -17.28 2.75 8.52
N LEU A 115 -16.25 2.70 7.68
CA LEU A 115 -16.20 1.81 6.52
C LEU A 115 -16.28 0.33 6.95
N THR A 116 -15.47 -0.06 7.95
CA THR A 116 -15.46 -1.42 8.49
C THR A 116 -16.83 -1.83 9.05
N GLN A 117 -17.47 -0.96 9.84
CA GLN A 117 -18.79 -1.19 10.44
C GLN A 117 -19.90 -1.32 9.40
N MET A 118 -19.74 -0.67 8.24
CA MET A 118 -20.64 -0.81 7.09
C MET A 118 -20.36 -2.06 6.25
N GLY A 119 -19.38 -2.88 6.62
CA GLY A 119 -19.03 -4.12 5.93
C GLY A 119 -18.06 -3.95 4.76
N VAL A 120 -17.46 -2.77 4.59
CA VAL A 120 -16.43 -2.52 3.57
C VAL A 120 -15.12 -3.17 4.02
N VAL A 121 -14.49 -3.96 3.14
CA VAL A 121 -13.13 -4.49 3.38
C VAL A 121 -12.17 -3.32 3.39
N THR A 122 -11.71 -2.96 4.59
CA THR A 122 -10.95 -1.72 4.82
C THR A 122 -9.54 -2.04 5.27
N ALA A 123 -8.55 -1.36 4.71
CA ALA A 123 -7.15 -1.44 5.08
C ALA A 123 -6.59 -0.06 5.43
N ILE A 124 -5.52 -0.04 6.21
CA ILE A 124 -4.70 1.15 6.46
C ILE A 124 -3.42 1.06 5.63
N ASN A 125 -3.07 2.15 4.94
CA ASN A 125 -1.80 2.32 4.25
C ASN A 125 -1.07 3.56 4.78
N SER A 126 0.22 3.72 4.45
CA SER A 126 1.02 4.88 4.87
C SER A 126 1.33 5.85 3.72
N ASP A 127 1.45 5.34 2.49
CA ASP A 127 1.97 6.10 1.33
C ASP A 127 3.34 6.77 1.63
N ASP A 128 4.08 6.18 2.57
CA ASP A 128 5.38 6.63 3.07
C ASP A 128 6.17 5.42 3.61
N ALA A 129 7.44 5.32 3.22
CA ALA A 129 8.28 4.16 3.51
C ALA A 129 8.66 4.04 4.99
N GLU A 130 8.85 5.16 5.70
CA GLU A 130 9.19 5.13 7.11
C GLU A 130 7.97 4.80 7.97
N MET A 131 6.82 5.39 7.66
CA MET A 131 5.56 5.15 8.34
C MET A 131 5.00 3.75 8.06
N ALA A 132 5.34 3.14 6.92
CA ALA A 132 5.00 1.74 6.64
C ALA A 132 5.50 0.78 7.74
N ARG A 133 6.60 1.13 8.42
CA ARG A 133 7.19 0.36 9.54
C ARG A 133 6.38 0.45 10.83
N ARG A 134 5.37 1.32 10.87
CA ARG A 134 4.55 1.64 12.05
C ARG A 134 3.05 1.44 11.81
N LEU A 135 2.66 0.71 10.75
CA LEU A 135 1.25 0.43 10.44
C LEU A 135 0.48 -0.23 11.60
N ASN A 136 1.16 -0.96 12.48
CA ASN A 136 0.55 -1.48 13.72
C ASN A 136 0.03 -0.36 14.64
N GLN A 137 0.75 0.76 14.73
CA GLN A 137 0.32 1.94 15.50
C GLN A 137 -0.80 2.69 14.78
N GLU A 138 -0.72 2.76 13.44
CA GLU A 138 -1.78 3.33 12.60
C GLU A 138 -3.11 2.58 12.76
N ALA A 139 -3.07 1.24 12.80
CA ALA A 139 -4.22 0.40 13.09
C ALA A 139 -4.80 0.66 14.50
N ALA A 140 -3.94 0.86 15.50
CA ALA A 140 -4.35 1.09 16.89
C ALA A 140 -5.22 2.35 17.05
N LYS A 141 -5.03 3.36 16.20
CA LYS A 141 -5.86 4.58 16.19
C LYS A 141 -7.34 4.26 15.91
N ALA A 142 -7.64 3.22 15.12
CA ALA A 142 -9.02 2.80 14.87
C ALA A 142 -9.72 2.22 16.12
N VAL A 143 -8.96 1.67 17.08
CA VAL A 143 -9.47 1.30 18.41
C VAL A 143 -9.82 2.56 19.20
N LYS A 144 -8.91 3.55 19.20
CA LYS A 144 -9.06 4.79 19.98
C LYS A 144 -10.22 5.67 19.50
N TYR A 145 -10.31 5.89 18.19
CA TYR A 145 -11.32 6.78 17.61
C TYR A 145 -12.59 6.02 17.26
N GLY A 146 -12.47 4.88 16.58
CA GLY A 146 -13.60 4.17 15.99
C GLY A 146 -14.26 3.09 16.84
N ASN A 147 -13.75 2.82 18.04
CA ASN A 147 -14.17 1.70 18.91
C ASN A 147 -14.16 0.34 18.20
N LEU A 148 -13.29 0.15 17.21
CA LEU A 148 -13.04 -1.20 16.69
C LEU A 148 -12.41 -2.06 17.80
N SER A 149 -12.74 -3.35 17.81
CA SER A 149 -11.99 -4.32 18.62
C SER A 149 -10.53 -4.37 18.14
N GLU A 150 -9.62 -4.80 19.03
CA GLU A 150 -8.22 -4.99 18.63
C GLU A 150 -8.07 -5.99 17.47
N GLU A 151 -8.93 -7.00 17.39
CA GLU A 151 -8.92 -7.96 16.28
C GLU A 151 -9.33 -7.28 14.96
N GLU A 152 -10.39 -6.47 14.96
CA GLU A 152 -10.81 -5.72 13.78
C GLU A 152 -9.75 -4.71 13.33
N ALA A 153 -9.14 -4.00 14.28
CA ALA A 153 -8.04 -3.10 14.00
C ALA A 153 -6.84 -3.83 13.39
N TRP A 154 -6.46 -5.00 13.93
CA TRP A 154 -5.35 -5.79 13.39
C TRP A 154 -5.61 -6.28 11.96
N LYS A 155 -6.86 -6.60 11.62
CA LYS A 155 -7.24 -6.99 10.25
C LYS A 155 -6.96 -5.88 9.23
N LEU A 156 -7.04 -4.60 9.63
CA LEU A 156 -6.79 -3.44 8.75
C LEU A 156 -5.37 -3.43 8.15
N VAL A 157 -4.41 -4.09 8.80
CA VAL A 157 -3.00 -4.11 8.37
C VAL A 157 -2.46 -5.52 8.11
N THR A 158 -3.36 -6.52 8.07
CA THR A 158 -3.01 -7.93 7.82
C THR A 158 -3.92 -8.57 6.76
N ILE A 159 -5.03 -9.18 7.16
CA ILE A 159 -5.87 -9.96 6.25
C ILE A 159 -6.67 -9.09 5.28
N ASN A 160 -7.05 -7.87 5.66
CA ASN A 160 -7.81 -7.00 4.77
C ASN A 160 -6.97 -6.52 3.58
N PRO A 161 -5.75 -5.96 3.74
CA PRO A 161 -4.93 -5.62 2.58
C PRO A 161 -4.60 -6.86 1.73
N ALA A 162 -4.39 -8.03 2.34
CA ALA A 162 -4.20 -9.28 1.57
C ALA A 162 -5.41 -9.63 0.70
N ARG A 163 -6.64 -9.42 1.19
CA ARG A 163 -7.88 -9.62 0.41
C ARG A 163 -8.00 -8.61 -0.73
N LEU A 164 -7.68 -7.34 -0.48
CA LEU A 164 -7.73 -6.29 -1.50
C LEU A 164 -6.72 -6.54 -2.63
N LEU A 165 -5.60 -7.19 -2.30
CA LEU A 165 -4.55 -7.60 -3.23
C LEU A 165 -4.78 -8.99 -3.85
N HIS A 166 -5.86 -9.69 -3.47
CA HIS A 166 -6.18 -11.06 -3.94
C HIS A 166 -5.08 -12.09 -3.66
N ILE A 167 -4.43 -11.98 -2.50
CA ILE A 167 -3.37 -12.88 -2.02
C ILE A 167 -3.65 -13.40 -0.59
N ASP A 168 -4.90 -13.34 -0.14
CA ASP A 168 -5.30 -13.79 1.20
C ASP A 168 -5.37 -15.32 1.32
N ASP A 169 -5.13 -16.06 0.25
CA ASP A 169 -4.82 -17.50 0.29
C ASP A 169 -3.37 -17.75 0.73
N ARG A 170 -2.47 -16.79 0.51
CA ARG A 170 -1.04 -16.88 0.84
C ARG A 170 -0.65 -16.16 2.14
N VAL A 171 -1.12 -14.94 2.38
CA VAL A 171 -0.62 -14.09 3.48
C VAL A 171 -1.74 -13.52 4.36
N GLY A 172 -1.38 -12.69 5.34
CA GLY A 172 -2.31 -11.89 6.14
C GLY A 172 -3.00 -12.63 7.30
N SER A 173 -2.74 -13.92 7.53
CA SER A 173 -3.19 -14.63 8.73
C SER A 173 -2.34 -15.87 9.03
N ILE A 174 -2.23 -16.26 10.30
CA ILE A 174 -1.52 -17.48 10.70
C ILE A 174 -2.46 -18.69 10.54
N LYS A 175 -2.36 -19.39 9.41
CA LYS A 175 -3.11 -20.63 9.12
C LYS A 175 -2.24 -21.61 8.33
N LYS A 176 -2.52 -22.91 8.45
CA LYS A 176 -1.83 -23.94 7.66
C LYS A 176 -2.03 -23.69 6.16
N GLY A 177 -0.94 -23.78 5.39
CA GLY A 177 -0.94 -23.60 3.93
C GLY A 177 -0.62 -22.18 3.47
N LYS A 178 -0.46 -21.23 4.40
CA LYS A 178 -0.04 -19.86 4.13
C LYS A 178 1.48 -19.70 4.26
N ASP A 179 2.00 -18.65 3.63
CA ASP A 179 3.40 -18.26 3.71
C ASP A 179 3.75 -17.89 5.15
N ALA A 180 4.94 -18.28 5.59
CA ALA A 180 5.39 -18.12 6.97
C ALA A 180 5.96 -16.71 7.22
N ASP A 181 5.14 -15.71 6.92
CA ASP A 181 5.39 -14.29 7.16
C ASP A 181 4.93 -13.93 8.58
N LEU A 182 5.89 -13.88 9.50
CA LEU A 182 5.61 -13.81 10.93
C LEU A 182 6.45 -12.72 11.59
N VAL A 183 5.86 -12.06 12.58
CA VAL A 183 6.59 -11.11 13.44
C VAL A 183 6.43 -11.54 14.88
N LEU A 184 7.55 -11.75 15.56
CA LEU A 184 7.58 -11.90 17.00
C LEU A 184 7.63 -10.49 17.61
N TRP A 185 6.64 -10.18 18.45
CA TRP A 185 6.54 -8.89 19.11
C TRP A 185 6.88 -9.01 20.59
N SER A 186 7.55 -7.99 21.13
CA SER A 186 7.88 -7.90 22.56
C SER A 186 6.66 -7.73 23.47
N ASP A 187 5.52 -7.30 22.91
CA ASP A 187 4.25 -7.06 23.60
C ASP A 187 3.10 -7.10 22.56
N ARG A 188 1.87 -6.77 22.97
CA ARG A 188 0.70 -6.65 22.10
C ARG A 188 1.01 -5.74 20.91
N PRO A 189 0.85 -6.19 19.66
CA PRO A 189 1.31 -5.44 18.48
C PRO A 189 0.72 -4.04 18.31
N LEU A 190 -0.50 -3.79 18.80
CA LEU A 190 -1.16 -2.47 18.74
C LEU A 190 -0.65 -1.47 19.79
N SER A 191 0.22 -1.90 20.71
CA SER A 191 0.84 -1.02 21.70
C SER A 191 1.95 -0.17 21.08
N ILE A 192 2.02 1.11 21.47
CA ILE A 192 3.15 1.98 21.09
C ILE A 192 4.49 1.51 21.69
N TYR A 193 4.44 0.66 22.72
CA TYR A 193 5.63 0.08 23.36
C TYR A 193 6.11 -1.20 22.68
N ALA A 194 5.28 -1.81 21.81
CA ALA A 194 5.64 -3.03 21.13
C ALA A 194 6.76 -2.81 20.11
N ARG A 195 7.73 -3.71 20.13
CA ARG A 195 8.84 -3.76 19.18
C ARG A 195 8.81 -5.11 18.46
N ALA A 196 9.09 -5.10 17.16
CA ALA A 196 9.38 -6.32 16.44
C ALA A 196 10.73 -6.85 16.93
N GLU A 197 10.74 -8.01 17.56
CA GLU A 197 11.95 -8.68 18.02
C GLU A 197 12.56 -9.51 16.91
N MET A 198 11.71 -10.21 16.15
CA MET A 198 12.13 -11.00 15.00
C MET A 198 11.10 -10.88 13.88
N THR A 199 11.57 -10.86 12.63
CA THR A 199 10.70 -10.96 11.45
C THR A 199 11.13 -12.12 10.57
N PHE A 200 10.14 -12.87 10.11
CA PHE A 200 10.28 -13.98 9.19
C PHE A 200 9.51 -13.65 7.92
N VAL A 201 10.12 -13.91 6.77
CA VAL A 201 9.47 -13.83 5.45
C VAL A 201 9.74 -15.13 4.73
N ASP A 202 8.69 -15.77 4.22
CA ASP A 202 8.75 -17.12 3.64
C ASP A 202 9.41 -18.16 4.58
N GLY A 203 9.29 -17.95 5.91
CA GLY A 203 9.89 -18.80 6.94
C GLY A 203 11.39 -18.58 7.18
N MET A 204 12.01 -17.63 6.48
CA MET A 204 13.40 -17.22 6.69
C MET A 204 13.47 -16.03 7.65
N LEU A 205 14.35 -16.12 8.66
CA LEU A 205 14.62 -15.01 9.58
C LEU A 205 15.32 -13.88 8.81
N LEU A 206 14.66 -12.73 8.67
CA LEU A 206 15.21 -11.54 8.01
C LEU A 206 15.67 -10.47 8.98
N TYR A 207 15.03 -10.37 10.15
CA TYR A 207 15.40 -9.42 11.18
C TYR A 207 15.44 -10.10 12.54
N ASP A 208 16.45 -9.75 13.32
CA ASP A 208 16.60 -10.10 14.72
C ASP A 208 17.14 -8.88 15.48
N LEU A 209 16.45 -8.47 16.53
CA LEU A 209 16.76 -7.27 17.29
C LEU A 209 18.11 -7.36 18.02
N GLU A 210 18.49 -8.53 18.53
CA GLU A 210 19.77 -8.71 19.24
C GLU A 210 20.93 -8.68 18.25
N ALA A 211 20.77 -9.35 17.11
CA ALA A 211 21.77 -9.35 16.03
C ALA A 211 21.97 -7.95 15.45
N ASP A 212 20.89 -7.20 15.20
CA ASP A 212 20.96 -5.80 14.74
C ASP A 212 21.66 -4.92 15.77
N GLN A 213 21.33 -5.02 17.06
CA GLN A 213 22.02 -4.26 18.11
C GLN A 213 23.52 -4.54 18.17
N GLN A 214 23.93 -5.80 17.96
CA GLN A 214 25.34 -6.16 17.91
C GLN A 214 26.03 -5.56 16.67
N LEU A 215 25.40 -5.67 15.49
CA LEU A 215 25.89 -5.08 14.25
C LEU A 215 26.05 -3.55 14.37
N GLN A 216 25.08 -2.86 14.97
CA GLN A 216 25.16 -1.41 15.19
C GLN A 216 26.34 -1.02 16.09
N ARG A 217 26.64 -1.82 17.13
CA ARG A 217 27.83 -1.61 17.97
C ARG A 217 29.11 -1.77 17.17
N GLU A 218 29.23 -2.83 16.38
CA GLU A 218 30.40 -3.10 15.53
C GLU A 218 30.61 -1.99 14.49
N ILE A 219 29.53 -1.54 13.83
CA ILE A 219 29.57 -0.41 12.90
C ILE A 219 30.03 0.87 13.60
N ALA A 220 29.54 1.14 14.82
CA ALA A 220 29.93 2.33 15.57
C ALA A 220 31.43 2.30 15.97
N GLU A 221 31.92 1.14 16.43
CA GLU A 221 33.33 0.93 16.75
C GLU A 221 34.23 1.09 15.51
N GLU A 222 33.85 0.48 14.40
CA GLU A 222 34.60 0.56 13.15
C GLU A 222 34.60 1.99 12.58
N LYS A 223 33.46 2.68 12.64
CA LYS A 223 33.36 4.09 12.26
C LYS A 223 34.27 4.96 13.12
N ALA A 224 34.33 4.72 14.43
CA ALA A 224 35.23 5.43 15.33
C ALA A 224 36.71 5.18 14.97
N ARG A 225 37.07 3.91 14.71
CA ARG A 225 38.43 3.51 14.29
C ARG A 225 38.85 4.18 12.98
N LEU A 226 38.00 4.12 11.96
CA LEU A 226 38.26 4.75 10.66
C LEU A 226 38.37 6.27 10.78
N THR A 227 37.49 6.89 11.57
CA THR A 227 37.54 8.33 11.84
C THR A 227 38.87 8.72 12.49
N ALA A 228 39.33 7.96 13.49
CA ALA A 228 40.63 8.19 14.12
C ALA A 228 41.80 8.03 13.13
N ALA A 229 41.77 7.00 12.30
CA ALA A 229 42.78 6.75 11.27
C ALA A 229 42.84 7.89 10.23
N ILE A 230 41.69 8.40 9.79
CA ILE A 230 41.60 9.54 8.88
C ILE A 230 42.17 10.81 9.53
N ILE A 231 41.84 11.07 10.80
CA ILE A 231 42.40 12.20 11.55
C ILE A 231 43.92 12.10 11.64
N GLU A 232 44.46 10.91 11.91
CA GLU A 232 45.91 10.71 11.99
C GLU A 232 46.60 10.84 10.63
N ALA A 233 46.04 10.29 9.56
CA ALA A 233 46.55 10.44 8.20
C ALA A 233 46.57 11.92 7.78
N LYS A 234 45.53 12.69 8.12
CA LYS A 234 45.49 14.15 7.91
C LYS A 234 46.62 14.86 8.65
N LYS A 235 46.91 14.49 9.92
CA LYS A 235 48.06 15.04 10.67
C LYS A 235 49.40 14.74 10.01
N LYS A 236 49.53 13.58 9.35
CA LYS A 236 50.73 13.17 8.59
C LYS A 236 50.81 13.75 7.17
N GLY A 237 49.90 14.66 6.81
CA GLY A 237 49.94 15.37 5.51
C GLY A 237 49.28 14.64 4.35
N ALA A 238 48.47 13.60 4.60
CA ALA A 238 47.71 12.93 3.55
C ALA A 238 46.65 13.86 2.92
N LYS A 239 46.42 13.72 1.61
CA LYS A 239 45.37 14.48 0.90
C LYS A 239 43.99 14.01 1.35
N VAL A 240 43.08 14.95 1.59
CA VAL A 240 41.69 14.69 1.98
C VAL A 240 40.81 14.73 0.72
N ALA A 241 39.95 13.74 0.54
CA ALA A 241 38.91 13.75 -0.49
C ALA A 241 37.61 14.34 0.08
N PRO A 242 36.84 15.10 -0.72
CA PRO A 242 35.49 15.52 -0.33
C PRO A 242 34.58 14.30 -0.16
N VAL A 243 33.62 14.39 0.76
CA VAL A 243 32.58 13.37 0.92
C VAL A 243 31.74 13.36 -0.35
N VAL A 244 31.71 12.22 -1.04
CA VAL A 244 30.77 11.97 -2.12
C VAL A 244 29.55 11.31 -1.49
N ILE A 245 28.47 12.07 -1.31
CA ILE A 245 27.19 11.51 -0.90
C ILE A 245 26.65 10.79 -2.13
N ARG A 246 26.53 9.46 -2.04
CA ARG A 246 25.73 8.69 -3.00
C ARG A 246 24.32 8.68 -2.45
N GLU A 247 23.42 9.41 -3.06
CA GLU A 247 22.00 9.25 -2.81
C GLU A 247 21.59 7.89 -3.39
N GLU A 248 21.00 7.03 -2.56
CA GLU A 248 20.28 5.88 -3.09
C GLU A 248 19.04 6.44 -3.81
N PRO A 249 18.78 6.04 -5.06
CA PRO A 249 17.61 6.52 -5.77
C PRO A 249 16.34 6.04 -5.06
N GLU A 250 15.41 6.94 -4.79
CA GLU A 250 14.05 6.55 -4.44
C GLU A 250 13.39 5.96 -5.69
N TYR A 251 12.89 4.73 -5.56
CA TYR A 251 12.16 4.04 -6.63
C TYR A 251 10.68 4.34 -6.46
N GLU A 252 10.11 5.07 -7.40
CA GLU A 252 8.69 5.38 -7.50
C GLU A 252 8.03 4.56 -8.61
N CYS A 253 6.72 4.59 -8.70
CA CYS A 253 5.96 3.85 -9.73
C CYS A 253 6.37 4.21 -11.17
N GLU A 254 6.92 5.40 -11.39
CA GLU A 254 7.39 5.89 -12.69
C GLU A 254 8.89 5.64 -12.92
N THR A 255 9.60 5.04 -11.96
CA THR A 255 11.03 4.76 -12.09
C THR A 255 11.26 3.61 -13.06
N VAL A 256 11.63 3.95 -14.29
CA VAL A 256 12.11 3.00 -15.29
C VAL A 256 13.58 2.72 -15.02
N PHE A 257 13.89 1.53 -14.48
CA PHE A 257 15.28 1.10 -14.24
C PHE A 257 15.61 -0.12 -15.10
N ASP A 258 16.63 0.01 -15.96
CA ASP A 258 17.19 -1.14 -16.70
C ASP A 258 18.02 -1.98 -15.73
N PHE A 259 17.55 -3.21 -15.45
CA PHE A 259 18.22 -4.15 -14.55
C PHE A 259 19.51 -4.77 -15.14
N VAL A 260 19.92 -4.33 -16.34
CA VAL A 260 21.06 -4.89 -17.07
C VAL A 260 22.20 -3.88 -17.02
N GLY A 261 23.12 -4.09 -16.09
CA GLY A 261 24.26 -3.21 -15.87
C GLY A 261 25.19 -3.09 -17.08
N GLU A 262 25.72 -1.88 -17.25
CA GLU A 262 27.11 -1.65 -17.67
C GLU A 262 27.95 -1.26 -16.45
#